data_AF-A0A382LHP8-F1
#
_entry.id   AF-A0A382LHP8-F1
#
_cell.length_a   1.000
_cell.length_b   1.000
_cell.length_c   1.000
_cell.angle_alpha   90.00
_cell.angle_beta   90.00
_cell.angle_gamma   90.00
#
_symmetry.space_group_name_H-M   'P 1'
#
loop_
_entity.id
_entity.type
_entity.pdbx_description
1 polymer ?
#
loop_
_entity_poly.entity_id
_entity_poly.type
_entity_poly.pdbx_seq_one_letter_code
_entity_poly.pdbx_strand_id
1 'polypeptide(L)'
;MYSTLLTKQNTLFSLIFSIFLTSFIIADPTDGCELDTNTLFITSEGNVLYKSDVDIAGFQFTVDGATVESAAGGDAAANGFTVSASGT
;
A
#
# COMPACT_ATOMS: atom_id res chain seq x y z
N MET A 1 33.23 -3.81 -36.25
CA MET A 1 32.82 -5.12 -35.69
C MET A 1 33.00 -5.19 -34.17
N TYR A 2 34.14 -4.79 -33.59
CA TYR A 2 34.33 -4.76 -32.13
C TYR A 2 33.50 -3.69 -31.40
N SER A 3 33.48 -2.45 -31.93
CA SER A 3 32.69 -1.34 -31.35
C SER A 3 31.17 -1.65 -31.28
N THR A 4 30.63 -2.31 -32.30
CA THR A 4 29.22 -2.76 -32.32
C THR A 4 28.89 -3.83 -31.29
N LEU A 5 29.86 -4.67 -30.90
CA LEU A 5 29.69 -5.68 -29.86
C LEU A 5 29.70 -5.05 -28.45
N LEU A 6 30.59 -4.07 -28.23
CA LEU A 6 30.64 -3.29 -26.98
C LEU A 6 29.35 -2.50 -26.75
N THR A 7 28.83 -1.81 -27.77
CA THR A 7 27.56 -1.08 -27.65
C THR A 7 26.43 -2.02 -27.25
N LYS A 8 26.31 -3.20 -27.88
CA LYS A 8 25.27 -4.19 -27.59
C LYS A 8 25.35 -4.74 -26.16
N GLN A 9 26.56 -4.98 -25.64
CA GLN A 9 26.75 -5.42 -24.25
C GLN A 9 26.33 -4.35 -23.25
N ASN A 10 26.68 -3.07 -23.50
CA ASN A 10 26.27 -1.96 -22.63
C ASN A 10 24.76 -1.72 -22.68
N THR A 11 24.11 -1.87 -23.84
CA THR A 11 22.64 -1.79 -23.93
C THR A 11 21.97 -2.95 -23.20
N LEU A 12 22.50 -4.17 -23.32
CA LEU A 12 21.98 -5.35 -22.62
C LEU A 12 22.15 -5.22 -21.10
N PHE A 13 23.31 -4.76 -20.63
CA PHE A 13 23.56 -4.52 -19.22
C PHE A 13 22.64 -3.42 -18.67
N SER A 14 22.42 -2.35 -19.44
CA SER A 14 21.49 -1.28 -19.07
C SER A 14 20.03 -1.76 -19.00
N LEU A 15 19.60 -2.66 -19.89
CA LEU A 15 18.26 -3.25 -19.85
C LEU A 15 18.07 -4.14 -18.61
N ILE A 16 19.04 -4.99 -18.31
CA ILE A 16 19.01 -5.88 -17.13
C ILE A 16 19.03 -5.06 -15.83
N PHE A 17 19.85 -4.01 -15.77
CA PHE A 17 19.91 -3.11 -14.63
C PHE A 17 18.61 -2.31 -14.45
N SER A 18 17.99 -1.86 -15.54
CA SER A 18 16.69 -1.18 -15.49
C SER A 18 15.57 -2.08 -14.96
N ILE A 19 15.54 -3.36 -15.38
CA ILE A 19 14.56 -4.33 -14.88
C ILE A 19 14.77 -4.58 -13.38
N PHE A 20 16.03 -4.70 -12.95
CA PHE A 20 16.39 -4.90 -11.53
C PHE A 20 16.10 -3.67 -10.65
N LEU A 21 16.21 -2.45 -11.20
CA LEU A 21 15.83 -1.20 -10.52
C LEU A 21 14.31 -1.06 -10.36
N THR A 22 13.53 -1.51 -11.33
CA THR A 22 12.05 -1.45 -11.24
C THR A 22 11.45 -2.48 -10.29
N SER A 23 12.18 -3.51 -9.91
CA SER A 23 11.75 -4.48 -8.89
C SER A 23 11.94 -4.02 -7.44
N PHE A 24 12.53 -2.83 -7.22
CA PHE A 24 12.75 -2.25 -5.90
C PHE A 24 11.65 -1.26 -5.49
N ILE A 25 10.38 -1.61 -5.72
CA ILE A 25 9.24 -0.82 -5.24
C ILE A 25 8.93 -1.29 -3.81
N ILE A 26 8.81 -0.35 -2.88
CA ILE A 26 8.33 -0.62 -1.52
C ILE A 26 6.87 -1.08 -1.67
N ALA A 27 6.61 -2.36 -1.42
CA ALA A 27 5.27 -2.91 -1.49
C ALA A 27 4.53 -2.62 -0.18
N ASP A 28 3.30 -2.11 -0.30
CA ASP A 28 2.37 -2.06 0.83
C ASP A 28 2.03 -3.51 1.26
N PRO A 29 1.76 -3.75 2.56
CA PRO A 29 1.22 -5.03 3.01
C PRO A 29 -0.09 -5.34 2.28
N THR A 30 -0.27 -6.61 1.94
CA THR A 30 -1.43 -7.08 1.17
C THR A 30 -2.70 -7.07 2.02
N ASP A 31 -2.57 -7.42 3.30
CA ASP A 31 -3.68 -7.47 4.26
C ASP A 31 -3.20 -7.28 5.71
N GLY A 32 -4.13 -7.27 6.66
CA GLY A 32 -3.84 -7.13 8.08
C GLY A 32 -3.04 -8.30 8.70
N CYS A 33 -2.97 -9.47 8.07
CA CYS A 33 -2.24 -10.62 8.62
C CYS A 33 -0.73 -10.39 8.61
N GLU A 34 -0.23 -9.62 7.63
CA GLU A 34 1.17 -9.24 7.48
C GLU A 34 1.63 -8.16 8.48
N LEU A 35 0.70 -7.56 9.21
CA LEU A 35 1.01 -6.57 10.24
C LEU A 35 1.42 -7.21 11.57
N ASP A 36 2.14 -6.44 12.38
CA ASP A 36 2.36 -6.76 13.78
C ASP A 36 1.07 -6.60 14.59
N THR A 37 0.92 -7.34 15.68
CA THR A 37 -0.28 -7.26 16.53
C THR A 37 -0.48 -5.85 17.08
N ASN A 38 -1.74 -5.37 17.04
CA ASN A 38 -2.17 -4.04 17.47
C ASN A 38 -1.47 -2.89 16.72
N THR A 39 -1.26 -3.09 15.42
CA THR A 39 -0.73 -2.05 14.52
C THR A 39 -1.72 -1.72 13.41
N LEU A 40 -1.53 -0.53 12.84
CA LEU A 40 -2.30 0.03 11.74
C LEU A 40 -1.34 0.41 10.61
N PHE A 41 -1.78 0.22 9.37
CA PHE A 41 -1.07 0.64 8.18
C PHE A 41 -2.04 1.28 7.19
N ILE A 42 -1.62 2.36 6.53
CA ILE A 42 -2.40 3.02 5.47
C ILE A 42 -1.71 2.74 4.15
N THR A 43 -2.40 2.04 3.24
CA THR A 43 -1.87 1.78 1.90
C THR A 43 -1.85 3.05 1.08
N SER A 44 -1.02 3.05 0.04
CA SER A 44 -0.96 4.09 -1.00
C SER A 44 -2.30 4.30 -1.72
N GLU A 45 -3.20 3.31 -1.68
CA GLU A 45 -4.57 3.39 -2.20
C GLU A 45 -5.59 3.96 -1.17
N GLY A 46 -5.15 4.23 0.06
CA GLY A 46 -5.99 4.78 1.13
C GLY A 46 -6.76 3.74 1.95
N ASN A 47 -6.42 2.44 1.83
CA ASN A 47 -7.02 1.41 2.67
C ASN A 47 -6.38 1.43 4.05
N VAL A 48 -7.21 1.34 5.10
CA VAL A 48 -6.73 1.18 6.48
C VAL A 48 -6.68 -0.31 6.82
N LEU A 49 -5.48 -0.86 6.88
CA LEU A 49 -5.22 -2.22 7.34
C LEU A 49 -4.92 -2.19 8.83
N TYR A 50 -5.40 -3.20 9.56
CA TYR A 50 -5.19 -3.33 10.99
C TYR A 50 -5.03 -4.79 11.37
N LYS A 51 -4.36 -5.03 12.50
CA LYS A 51 -4.35 -6.31 13.18
C LYS A 51 -4.61 -6.08 14.65
N SER A 52 -5.59 -6.76 15.22
CA SER A 52 -5.82 -6.75 16.66
C SER A 52 -5.90 -8.16 17.20
N ASP A 53 -5.43 -8.34 18.44
CA ASP A 53 -5.59 -9.58 19.20
C ASP A 53 -6.91 -9.62 20.00
N VAL A 54 -7.72 -8.56 19.91
CA VAL A 54 -9.03 -8.44 20.54
C VAL A 54 -10.07 -7.93 19.54
N ASP A 55 -11.34 -8.19 19.83
CA ASP A 55 -12.44 -7.70 19.01
C ASP A 55 -12.54 -6.17 19.09
N ILE A 56 -12.67 -5.52 17.93
CA ILE A 56 -12.88 -4.07 17.82
C ILE A 56 -14.37 -3.78 17.71
N ALA A 57 -14.93 -2.98 18.63
CA ALA A 57 -16.35 -2.59 18.63
C ALA A 57 -16.64 -1.29 17.84
N GLY A 58 -15.59 -0.58 17.41
CA GLY A 58 -15.70 0.66 16.64
C GLY A 58 -14.37 1.40 16.57
N PHE A 59 -14.26 2.34 15.62
CA PHE A 59 -13.09 3.18 15.43
C PHE A 59 -13.48 4.56 14.90
N GLN A 60 -12.59 5.54 15.09
CA GLN A 60 -12.70 6.88 14.51
C GLN A 60 -11.30 7.37 14.14
N PHE A 61 -11.18 7.97 12.96
CA PHE A 61 -9.92 8.51 12.46
C PHE A 61 -10.05 10.02 12.21
N THR A 62 -9.02 10.76 12.60
CA THR A 62 -8.79 12.13 12.14
C THR A 62 -7.74 12.07 11.04
N VAL A 63 -8.05 12.61 9.87
CA VAL A 63 -7.12 12.66 8.73
C VAL A 63 -6.58 14.08 8.61
N ASP A 64 -5.25 14.21 8.61
CA ASP A 64 -4.55 15.48 8.39
C ASP A 64 -3.80 15.43 7.05
N GLY A 65 -3.69 16.58 6.39
CA GLY A 65 -2.99 16.71 5.10
C GLY A 65 -3.70 16.12 3.88
N ALA A 66 -4.94 15.64 4.03
CA ALA A 66 -5.77 15.14 2.93
C ALA A 66 -7.26 15.40 3.17
N THR A 67 -8.04 15.52 2.10
CA THR A 67 -9.51 15.59 2.14
C THR A 67 -10.09 14.18 2.06
N VAL A 68 -11.00 13.85 2.97
CA VAL A 68 -11.72 12.57 2.96
C VAL A 68 -12.93 12.66 2.03
N GLU A 69 -12.83 12.05 0.85
CA GLU A 69 -13.91 12.04 -0.15
C GLU A 69 -15.06 11.09 0.24
N SER A 70 -14.72 9.91 0.75
CA SER A 70 -15.68 8.89 1.15
C SER A 70 -15.03 7.86 2.08
N ALA A 71 -15.87 7.05 2.75
CA ALA A 71 -15.45 5.87 3.49
C ALA A 71 -16.44 4.74 3.21
N ALA A 72 -15.94 3.53 2.95
CA ALA A 72 -16.76 2.37 2.62
C ALA A 72 -16.01 1.04 2.85
N GLY A 73 -16.76 -0.06 2.94
CA GLY A 73 -16.23 -1.42 2.89
C GLY A 73 -15.53 -1.90 4.16
N GLY A 74 -14.65 -2.90 3.97
CA GLY A 74 -13.88 -3.55 5.02
C GLY A 74 -14.73 -4.25 6.09
N ASP A 75 -14.08 -4.57 7.20
CA ASP A 75 -14.72 -5.25 8.33
C ASP A 75 -15.79 -4.39 9.00
N ALA A 76 -15.69 -3.06 8.92
CA ALA A 76 -16.72 -2.16 9.45
C ALA A 76 -18.06 -2.35 8.75
N ALA A 77 -18.07 -2.31 7.41
CA ALA A 77 -19.30 -2.56 6.66
C ALA A 77 -19.79 -4.00 6.83
N ALA A 78 -18.88 -4.98 6.86
CA ALA A 78 -19.23 -6.40 7.02
C ALA A 78 -19.85 -6.72 8.39
N ASN A 79 -19.38 -6.05 9.46
CA ASN A 79 -19.90 -6.20 10.82
C ASN A 79 -21.02 -5.21 11.16
N GLY A 80 -21.51 -4.44 10.18
CA GLY A 80 -22.66 -3.54 10.34
C GLY A 80 -22.39 -2.28 11.15
N PHE A 81 -21.14 -1.82 11.21
CA PHE A 81 -20.82 -0.54 11.81
C PHE A 81 -21.37 0.60 10.94
N THR A 82 -21.75 1.69 11.58
CA THR A 82 -22.04 2.92 10.86
C THR A 82 -20.75 3.46 10.26
N VAL A 83 -20.62 3.38 8.94
CA VAL A 83 -19.51 4.00 8.21
C VAL A 83 -19.94 5.40 7.78
N SER A 84 -19.16 6.39 8.18
CA SER A 84 -19.36 7.78 7.78
C SER A 84 -18.02 8.44 7.48
N ALA A 85 -18.03 9.32 6.48
CA ALA A 85 -16.91 10.18 6.15
C ALA A 85 -17.36 11.63 6.29
N SER A 86 -16.47 12.47 6.83
CA SER A 86 -16.62 13.91 6.81
C SER A 86 -15.36 14.49 6.18
N GLY A 87 -15.49 15.00 4.97
CA GLY A 87 -14.43 15.78 4.33
C GLY A 87 -14.35 17.20 4.88
N THR A 88 -13.19 17.82 4.75
CA THR A 88 -12.96 19.27 4.86
C THR A 88 -12.24 19.77 3.63
#